data_AF-A0A1D8AYJ5-F1
#
_entry.id   AF-A0A1D8AYJ5-F1
#
_cell.length_a   1.000
_cell.length_b   1.000
_cell.length_c   1.000
_cell.angle_alpha   90.00
_cell.angle_beta   90.00
_cell.angle_gamma   90.00
#
_symmetry.space_group_name_H-M   'P 1'
#
loop_
_entity.id
_entity.type
_entity.pdbx_description
1 polymer ?
#
loop_
_entity_poly.entity_id
_entity_poly.type
_entity_poly.pdbx_seq_one_letter_code
_entity_poly.pdbx_strand_id
1 'polypeptide(L)'
;MFSFFKKKPPVTEVEFSTNLDTKHVGPFLERVSQRIESGFGAPERKKVLAAMPAPTAEEGADFSFTVRFEGQDSVLKIAIMPDSPETVLLYLVSAPALHSMIDQEMDRFAEEVGI
;
A
#
# COMPACT_ATOMS: atom_id res chain seq x y z
N MET A 1 -24.69 33.68 -19.27
CA MET A 1 -24.82 33.05 -17.94
C MET A 1 -23.87 31.87 -17.91
N PHE A 2 -22.65 32.07 -17.41
CA PHE A 2 -21.63 31.02 -17.39
C PHE A 2 -21.86 30.12 -16.17
N SER A 3 -22.27 28.88 -16.41
CA SER A 3 -22.42 27.87 -15.37
C SER A 3 -21.04 27.36 -14.95
N PHE A 4 -20.62 27.76 -13.75
CA PHE A 4 -19.46 27.20 -13.07
C PHE A 4 -19.83 25.86 -12.44
N PHE A 5 -19.95 24.80 -13.24
CA PHE A 5 -19.77 23.46 -12.69
C PHE A 5 -18.29 23.33 -12.34
N LYS A 6 -17.94 23.63 -11.08
CA LYS A 6 -16.70 23.14 -10.48
C LYS A 6 -16.79 21.62 -10.52
N LYS A 7 -16.25 21.00 -11.59
CA LYS A 7 -15.91 19.58 -11.58
C LYS A 7 -15.08 19.40 -10.31
N LYS A 8 -15.56 18.56 -9.37
CA LYS A 8 -14.68 18.05 -8.32
C LYS A 8 -13.42 17.55 -9.04
N PRO A 9 -12.20 17.92 -8.59
CA PRO A 9 -11.00 17.37 -9.17
C PRO A 9 -11.16 15.84 -9.19
N PRO A 10 -10.74 15.16 -10.27
CA PRO A 10 -10.81 13.70 -10.29
C PRO A 10 -10.12 13.18 -9.02
N VAL A 11 -10.72 12.19 -8.37
CA VAL A 11 -10.09 11.50 -7.24
C VAL A 11 -8.81 10.88 -7.80
N THR A 12 -7.67 11.50 -7.53
CA THR A 12 -6.37 11.10 -8.09
C THR A 12 -5.73 9.97 -7.29
N GLU A 13 -6.20 9.73 -6.07
CA GLU A 13 -5.65 8.76 -5.13
C GLU A 13 -6.80 8.01 -4.44
N VAL A 14 -6.62 6.70 -4.26
CA VAL A 14 -7.55 5.79 -3.60
C VAL A 14 -6.82 5.12 -2.44
N GLU A 15 -7.54 4.93 -1.33
CA GLU A 15 -7.02 4.40 -0.08
C GLU A 15 -7.53 2.97 0.18
N PHE A 16 -6.65 2.13 0.72
CA PHE A 16 -6.92 0.74 1.13
C PHE A 16 -6.28 0.53 2.49
N SER A 17 -6.94 -0.19 3.38
CA SER A 17 -6.31 -0.64 4.60
C SER A 17 -6.77 -2.01 5.04
N THR A 18 -5.86 -2.78 5.63
CA THR A 18 -6.17 -4.08 6.20
C THR A 18 -5.31 -4.38 7.41
N ASN A 19 -5.84 -5.20 8.31
CA ASN A 19 -5.08 -5.78 9.40
C ASN A 19 -4.42 -7.04 8.86
N LEU A 20 -3.10 -7.14 8.98
CA LEU A 20 -2.34 -8.26 8.44
C LEU A 20 -1.38 -8.79 9.50
N ASP A 21 -1.27 -10.12 9.59
CA ASP A 21 -0.23 -10.71 10.44
C ASP A 21 1.14 -10.16 10.02
N THR A 22 1.98 -9.84 10.99
CA THR A 22 3.32 -9.30 10.76
C THR A 22 4.15 -10.20 9.83
N LYS A 23 4.00 -11.52 9.94
CA LYS A 23 4.66 -12.51 9.08
C LYS A 23 4.22 -12.44 7.61
N HIS A 24 3.04 -11.89 7.34
CA HIS A 24 2.43 -11.81 6.01
C HIS A 24 2.68 -10.48 5.29
N VAL A 25 3.09 -9.43 6.00
CA VAL A 25 3.42 -8.11 5.41
C VAL A 25 4.52 -8.23 4.35
N GLY A 26 5.64 -8.89 4.67
CA GLY A 26 6.75 -9.08 3.74
C GLY A 26 6.36 -9.80 2.46
N PRO A 27 5.78 -11.01 2.55
CA PRO A 27 5.26 -11.75 1.41
C PRO A 27 4.27 -10.94 0.55
N PHE A 28 3.33 -10.22 1.19
CA PHE A 28 2.37 -9.40 0.47
C PHE A 28 3.04 -8.26 -0.32
N LEU A 29 3.93 -7.49 0.33
CA LEU A 29 4.65 -6.40 -0.34
C LEU A 29 5.57 -6.90 -1.46
N GLU A 30 6.10 -8.11 -1.34
CA GLU A 30 6.85 -8.76 -2.41
C GLU A 30 6.00 -8.97 -3.66
N ARG A 31 4.78 -9.49 -3.52
CA ARG A 31 3.85 -9.66 -4.65
C ARG A 31 3.51 -8.33 -5.32
N VAL A 32 3.17 -7.32 -4.52
CA VAL A 32 2.88 -5.96 -5.03
C VAL A 32 4.05 -5.43 -5.84
N SER A 33 5.29 -5.57 -5.33
CA SER A 33 6.47 -5.08 -6.03
C SER A 33 6.76 -5.79 -7.35
N GLN A 34 6.37 -7.05 -7.52
CA GLN A 34 6.53 -7.78 -8.78
C GLN A 34 5.61 -7.26 -9.90
N ARG A 35 4.58 -6.49 -9.54
CA ARG A 35 3.63 -5.87 -10.46
C ARG A 35 4.01 -4.44 -10.84
N ILE A 36 4.97 -3.84 -10.13
CA ILE A 36 5.42 -2.46 -10.33
C ILE A 36 6.69 -2.48 -11.20
N GLU A 37 6.75 -1.65 -12.23
CA GLU A 37 7.89 -1.60 -13.17
C GLU A 37 9.14 -1.04 -12.50
N SER A 38 8.98 0.02 -11.69
CA SER A 38 10.08 0.65 -10.95
C SER A 38 9.59 1.48 -9.77
N GLY A 39 10.51 1.85 -8.88
CA GLY A 39 10.24 2.75 -7.75
C GLY A 39 9.71 2.08 -6.48
N PHE A 40 9.34 0.80 -6.54
CA PHE A 40 9.04 -0.01 -5.36
C PHE A 40 9.57 -1.45 -5.52
N GLY A 41 10.86 -1.65 -5.25
CA GLY A 41 11.53 -2.94 -5.36
C GLY A 41 12.05 -3.45 -4.01
N ALA A 42 13.01 -4.38 -4.05
CA ALA A 42 13.60 -4.94 -2.83
C ALA A 42 14.17 -3.90 -1.85
N PRO A 43 14.83 -2.81 -2.30
CA PRO A 43 15.32 -1.77 -1.38
C PRO A 43 14.19 -1.06 -0.64
N GLU A 44 13.09 -0.73 -1.32
CA GLU A 44 11.94 -0.05 -0.74
C GLU A 44 11.19 -0.96 0.23
N ARG A 45 10.95 -2.23 -0.15
CA ARG A 45 10.36 -3.22 0.76
C ARG A 45 11.19 -3.39 2.03
N LYS A 46 12.51 -3.42 1.90
CA LYS A 46 13.41 -3.52 3.06
C LYS A 46 13.26 -2.33 4.00
N LYS A 47 13.06 -1.11 3.49
CA LYS A 47 12.79 0.08 4.32
C LYS A 47 11.49 -0.06 5.09
N VAL A 48 10.43 -0.48 4.39
CA VAL A 48 9.10 -0.69 4.99
C VAL A 48 9.16 -1.76 6.09
N LEU A 49 9.78 -2.91 5.80
CA LEU A 49 9.90 -4.01 6.77
C LEU A 49 10.83 -3.72 7.94
N ALA A 50 11.87 -2.89 7.73
CA ALA A 50 12.75 -2.46 8.81
C ALA A 50 12.05 -1.52 9.81
N ALA A 51 10.93 -0.91 9.41
CA ALA A 51 10.11 -0.05 10.25
C ALA A 51 8.84 -0.74 10.76
N MET A 52 8.78 -2.08 10.71
CA MET A 52 7.73 -2.82 11.39
C MET A 52 7.68 -2.40 12.86
N PRO A 53 6.53 -1.93 13.37
CA PRO A 53 6.42 -1.54 14.76
C PRO A 53 6.69 -2.74 15.66
N ALA A 54 7.37 -2.48 16.78
CA ALA A 54 7.44 -3.45 17.85
C ALA A 54 6.03 -3.65 18.46
N PRO A 55 5.73 -4.80 19.08
CA PRO A 55 4.43 -5.06 19.72
C PRO A 55 4.01 -4.01 20.77
N THR A 56 4.95 -3.23 21.30
CA THR A 56 4.72 -2.19 22.31
C THR A 56 4.83 -0.77 21.74
N ALA A 57 4.97 -0.61 20.43
CA ALA A 57 5.08 0.71 19.82
C ALA A 57 3.73 1.42 19.85
N GLU A 58 3.75 2.72 20.17
CA GLU A 58 2.57 3.60 20.12
C GLU A 58 2.42 4.27 18.75
N GLU A 59 3.50 4.30 17.96
CA GLU A 59 3.56 4.98 16.67
C GLU A 59 3.92 4.02 15.53
N GLY A 60 3.40 4.34 14.34
CA GLY A 60 3.72 3.66 13.09
C GLY A 60 4.79 4.37 12.28
N ALA A 61 4.99 3.91 11.04
CA ALA A 61 5.85 4.56 10.07
C ALA A 61 5.12 4.72 8.73
N ASP A 62 5.34 5.84 8.07
CA ASP A 62 4.84 6.11 6.73
C ASP A 62 5.97 6.32 5.71
N PHE A 63 5.67 5.96 4.47
CA PHE A 63 6.58 5.99 3.35
C PHE A 63 5.85 6.50 2.11
N SER A 64 6.58 7.22 1.27
CA SER A 64 6.11 7.67 -0.04
C SER A 64 7.13 7.31 -1.09
N PHE A 65 6.69 6.58 -2.11
CA PHE A 65 7.51 6.11 -3.22
C PHE A 65 6.94 6.64 -4.53
N THR A 66 7.79 7.23 -5.37
CA THR A 66 7.45 7.45 -6.77
C THR A 66 7.62 6.12 -7.49
N VAL A 67 6.54 5.60 -8.08
CA VAL A 67 6.49 4.30 -8.73
C VAL A 67 6.05 4.43 -10.18
N ARG A 68 6.48 3.49 -11.01
CA ARG A 68 6.01 3.35 -12.39
C ARG A 68 5.15 2.11 -12.54
N PHE A 69 3.92 2.28 -13.02
CA PHE A 69 2.97 1.20 -13.23
C PHE A 69 2.22 1.45 -14.54
N GLU A 70 2.16 0.44 -15.42
CA GLU A 70 1.55 0.54 -16.76
C GLU A 70 2.07 1.75 -17.56
N GLY A 71 3.38 2.00 -17.49
CA GLY A 71 4.04 3.12 -18.14
C GLY A 71 3.73 4.51 -17.55
N GLN A 72 2.97 4.60 -16.47
CA GLN A 72 2.63 5.87 -15.79
C GLN A 72 3.37 5.99 -14.46
N ASP A 73 4.00 7.14 -14.26
CA ASP A 73 4.60 7.49 -12.97
C ASP A 73 3.51 8.01 -12.02
N SER A 74 3.48 7.49 -10.79
CA SER A 74 2.52 7.86 -9.74
C SER A 74 3.16 7.74 -8.35
N VAL A 75 2.42 8.09 -7.30
CA VAL A 75 2.87 7.94 -5.92
C VAL A 75 2.18 6.73 -5.28
N LEU A 76 2.97 5.91 -4.60
CA LEU A 76 2.52 4.88 -3.68
C LEU A 76 2.90 5.29 -2.25
N LYS A 77 1.89 5.55 -1.41
CA LYS A 77 2.10 5.78 0.03
C LYS A 77 1.78 4.51 0.79
N ILE A 78 2.61 4.19 1.76
CA ILE A 78 2.46 3.03 2.64
C ILE A 78 2.63 3.49 4.07
N ALA A 79 1.66 3.22 4.93
CA ALA A 79 1.81 3.36 6.37
C ALA A 79 1.60 2.02 7.06
N ILE A 80 2.42 1.74 8.07
CA ILE A 80 2.30 0.57 8.93
C ILE A 80 2.10 1.07 10.34
N MET A 81 0.96 0.73 10.94
CA MET A 81 0.61 1.13 12.30
C MET A 81 0.48 -0.10 13.21
N PRO A 82 0.88 0.01 14.48
CA PRO A 82 0.58 -1.02 15.48
C PRO A 82 -0.92 -1.29 15.55
N ASP A 83 -1.32 -2.56 15.63
CA ASP A 83 -2.71 -2.98 15.81
C ASP A 83 -2.82 -3.98 16.98
N SER A 84 -2.06 -5.06 16.91
CA SER A 84 -1.93 -6.03 18.01
C SER A 84 -0.51 -6.62 18.06
N PRO A 85 -0.17 -7.47 19.05
CA PRO A 85 1.16 -8.08 19.11
C PRO A 85 1.54 -8.92 17.89
N GLU A 86 0.57 -9.46 17.15
CA GLU A 86 0.81 -10.32 15.99
C GLU A 86 0.42 -9.67 14.65
N THR A 87 -0.39 -8.61 14.68
CA THR A 87 -0.94 -7.93 13.50
C THR A 87 -0.52 -6.47 13.42
N VAL A 88 -0.50 -5.94 12.21
CA VAL A 88 -0.38 -4.51 11.95
C VAL A 88 -1.48 -4.04 11.02
N LEU A 89 -1.83 -2.76 11.15
CA LEU A 89 -2.66 -2.09 10.17
C LEU A 89 -1.76 -1.59 9.03
N LEU A 90 -1.93 -2.17 7.85
CA LEU A 90 -1.29 -1.71 6.62
C LEU A 90 -2.26 -0.75 5.92
N TYR A 91 -1.85 0.49 5.71
CA TYR A 91 -2.61 1.52 5.00
C TYR A 91 -1.86 1.92 3.72
N LEU A 92 -2.53 1.88 2.57
CA LEU A 92 -1.97 2.12 1.24
C LEU A 92 -2.77 3.20 0.52
N VAL A 93 -2.06 4.15 -0.11
CA VAL A 93 -2.67 5.16 -0.99
C VAL A 93 -1.97 5.14 -2.34
N SER A 94 -2.73 5.06 -3.42
CA SER A 94 -2.16 5.01 -4.77
C SER A 94 -3.12 5.50 -5.85
N ALA A 95 -2.64 5.64 -7.08
CA ALA A 95 -3.47 5.92 -8.25
C ALA A 95 -4.47 4.76 -8.49
N PRO A 96 -5.68 5.02 -9.03
CA PRO A 96 -6.75 4.02 -9.15
C PRO A 96 -6.35 2.69 -9.83
N ALA A 97 -5.52 2.75 -10.88
CA ALA A 97 -5.07 1.55 -11.60
C ALA A 97 -4.14 0.68 -10.73
N LEU A 98 -3.15 1.31 -10.09
CA LEU A 98 -2.26 0.62 -9.15
C LEU A 98 -3.04 0.08 -7.94
N HIS A 99 -4.01 0.87 -7.46
CA HIS A 99 -4.86 0.50 -6.35
C HIS A 99 -5.68 -0.75 -6.64
N SER A 100 -6.35 -0.81 -7.80
CA SER A 100 -7.14 -1.98 -8.19
C SER A 100 -6.27 -3.24 -8.32
N MET A 101 -5.02 -3.11 -8.76
CA MET A 101 -4.08 -4.21 -8.78
C MET A 101 -3.72 -4.69 -7.36
N ILE A 102 -3.42 -3.75 -6.45
CA ILE A 102 -3.10 -4.06 -5.04
C ILE A 102 -4.26 -4.80 -4.37
N ASP A 103 -5.48 -4.32 -4.57
CA ASP A 103 -6.71 -4.92 -4.02
C ASP A 103 -6.89 -6.37 -4.51
N GLN A 104 -6.74 -6.61 -5.81
CA GLN A 104 -6.80 -7.96 -6.38
C GLN A 104 -5.67 -8.88 -5.90
N GLU A 105 -4.48 -8.34 -5.64
CA GLU A 105 -3.39 -9.13 -5.04
C GLU A 105 -3.65 -9.41 -3.57
N MET A 106 -4.33 -8.52 -2.83
CA MET A 106 -4.75 -8.79 -1.46
C MET A 106 -5.77 -9.92 -1.41
N ASP A 107 -6.82 -9.87 -2.24
CA ASP A 107 -7.84 -10.92 -2.31
C ASP A 107 -7.22 -12.29 -2.58
N ARG A 108 -6.32 -12.36 -3.57
CA ARG A 108 -5.60 -13.59 -3.91
C ARG A 108 -4.68 -14.04 -2.79
N PHE A 109 -3.96 -13.11 -2.18
CA PHE A 109 -3.06 -13.43 -1.07
C PHE A 109 -3.84 -13.97 0.13
N ALA A 110 -4.98 -13.35 0.46
CA ALA A 110 -5.85 -13.74 1.55
C ALA A 110 -6.41 -15.16 1.36
N GLU A 111 -6.91 -15.46 0.15
CA GLU A 111 -7.38 -16.80 -0.22
C GLU A 111 -6.27 -17.86 -0.08
N GLU A 112 -5.05 -17.54 -0.53
CA GLU A 112 -3.91 -18.47 -0.50
C GLU A 112 -3.41 -18.77 0.91
N VAL A 113 -3.42 -17.79 1.82
CA VAL A 113 -2.92 -17.96 3.19
C VAL A 113 -4.02 -18.22 4.23
N GLY A 114 -5.29 -18.19 3.80
CA GLY A 114 -6.45 -18.51 4.62
C GLY A 114 -6.79 -17.45 5.68
N ILE A 115 -6.61 -16.17 5.34
CA ILE A 115 -6.96 -15.01 6.18
C ILE A 115 -8.17 -14.25 5.64
#